data_AF-A0A087SF21-F1
#
_entry.id   AF-A0A087SF21-F1
#
_cell.length_a   1.000
_cell.length_b   1.000
_cell.length_c   1.000
_cell.angle_alpha   90.00
_cell.angle_beta   90.00
_cell.angle_gamma   90.00
#
_symmetry.space_group_name_H-M   'P 1'
#
loop_
_entity.id
_entity.type
_entity.pdbx_description
1 polymer ?
#
loop_
_entity_poly.entity_id
_entity_poly.type
_entity_poly.pdbx_seq_one_letter_code
_entity_poly.pdbx_strand_id
1 'polypeptide(L)'
;MLDFLKSFRAQLTPPEWDSIMALQPDEAAMEAQFQRLWSLKEAYSKALGLGLAAPLGKASFSISPDSSCASLCLSGAEREDWAFRLHKLPQGHWAAVARAPPAQIVDAHGVFSATLTRTDFEPEEWRGVLTAPEPAFALVPVCSLLPTQCLDNYEAAGGEIY
;
A
#
# COMPACT_ATOMS: atom_id res chain seq x y z
N MET A 1 -14.48 16.65 -4.95
CA MET A 1 -13.13 16.06 -4.69
C MET A 1 -12.09 17.03 -4.10
N LEU A 2 -11.96 18.26 -4.61
CA LEU A 2 -10.81 19.14 -4.31
C LEU A 2 -10.61 19.49 -2.81
N ASP A 3 -11.68 19.79 -2.08
CA ASP A 3 -11.57 20.16 -0.66
C ASP A 3 -11.16 18.98 0.22
N PHE A 4 -11.53 17.76 -0.16
CA PHE A 4 -11.01 16.54 0.46
C PHE A 4 -9.50 16.43 0.23
N LEU A 5 -9.02 16.59 -1.00
CA LEU A 5 -7.58 16.49 -1.29
C LEU A 5 -6.77 17.54 -0.51
N LYS A 6 -7.28 18.77 -0.36
CA LYS A 6 -6.63 19.83 0.41
C LYS A 6 -6.37 19.43 1.88
N SER A 7 -7.23 18.62 2.50
CA SER A 7 -7.01 18.16 3.88
C SER A 7 -5.83 17.18 4.00
N PHE A 8 -5.46 16.51 2.90
CA PHE A 8 -4.31 15.60 2.78
C PHE A 8 -3.07 16.27 2.20
N ARG A 9 -3.09 17.59 1.98
CA ARG A 9 -2.01 18.30 1.28
C ARG A 9 -0.65 18.16 1.95
N ALA A 10 -0.61 18.07 3.28
CA ALA A 10 0.63 17.94 4.05
C ALA A 10 1.27 16.54 3.92
N GLN A 11 0.49 15.53 3.53
CA GLN A 11 0.94 14.15 3.35
C GLN A 11 1.40 13.88 1.91
N LEU A 12 1.08 14.77 0.97
CA LEU A 12 1.45 14.69 -0.43
C LEU A 12 2.65 15.59 -0.72
N THR A 13 3.66 15.03 -1.38
CA THR A 13 4.77 15.82 -1.94
C THR A 13 4.26 16.68 -3.10
N PRO A 14 4.98 17.76 -3.48
CA PRO A 14 4.56 18.58 -4.62
C PRO A 14 4.34 17.79 -5.93
N PRO A 15 5.24 16.90 -6.37
CA PRO A 15 5.02 16.12 -7.60
C PRO A 15 3.79 15.21 -7.53
N GLU A 16 3.51 14.62 -6.37
CA GLU A 16 2.33 13.78 -6.17
C GLU A 16 1.04 14.61 -6.26
N TRP A 17 1.01 15.77 -5.60
CA TRP A 17 -0.10 16.71 -5.68
C TRP A 17 -0.36 17.14 -7.12
N ASP A 18 0.69 17.55 -7.83
CA ASP A 18 0.61 17.98 -9.21
C ASP A 18 0.12 16.85 -10.12
N SER A 19 0.53 15.60 -9.87
CA SER A 19 0.05 14.43 -10.62
C SER A 19 -1.45 14.19 -10.46
N ILE A 20 -2.03 14.49 -9.29
CA ILE A 20 -3.47 14.38 -9.05
C ILE A 20 -4.19 15.56 -9.71
N MET A 21 -3.68 16.79 -9.55
CA MET A 21 -4.31 17.99 -10.11
C MET A 21 -4.30 18.01 -11.64
N ALA A 22 -3.29 17.41 -12.29
CA ALA A 22 -3.20 17.29 -13.74
C ALA A 22 -4.37 16.50 -14.36
N LEU A 23 -5.13 15.74 -13.56
CA LEU A 23 -6.28 14.95 -14.01
C LEU A 23 -7.61 15.73 -13.98
N GLN A 24 -7.61 17.01 -13.57
CA GLN A 24 -8.81 17.83 -13.62
C GLN A 24 -9.35 17.99 -15.06
N PRO A 25 -10.69 18.06 -15.25
CA PRO A 25 -11.75 18.04 -14.23
C PRO A 25 -12.28 16.63 -13.88
N ASP A 26 -11.60 15.55 -14.29
CA ASP A 26 -12.05 14.18 -14.05
C ASP A 26 -11.86 13.77 -12.58
N GLU A 27 -12.88 13.99 -11.75
CA GLU A 27 -12.83 13.68 -10.32
C GLU A 27 -12.58 12.19 -10.04
N ALA A 28 -13.05 11.28 -10.90
CA ALA A 28 -12.85 9.84 -10.72
C ALA A 28 -11.39 9.44 -10.99
N ALA A 29 -10.78 10.01 -12.03
CA ALA A 29 -9.34 9.83 -12.28
C ALA A 29 -8.49 10.43 -11.16
N MET A 30 -8.85 11.61 -10.65
CA MET A 30 -8.20 12.24 -9.50
C MET A 30 -8.28 11.34 -8.27
N GLU A 31 -9.46 10.80 -7.96
CA GLU A 31 -9.66 9.87 -6.84
C GLU A 31 -8.80 8.62 -6.99
N ALA A 32 -8.81 8.00 -8.16
CA ALA A 32 -8.02 6.79 -8.41
C ALA A 32 -6.52 7.05 -8.30
N GLN A 33 -6.02 8.23 -8.71
CA GLN A 33 -4.63 8.61 -8.53
C GLN A 33 -4.28 8.84 -7.05
N PHE A 34 -5.17 9.52 -6.30
CA PHE A 34 -5.01 9.67 -4.87
C PHE A 34 -4.99 8.32 -4.14
N GLN A 35 -5.93 7.41 -4.44
CA GLN A 35 -5.99 6.08 -3.81
C GLN A 35 -4.72 5.26 -4.06
N ARG A 36 -4.15 5.33 -5.27
CA ARG A 36 -2.86 4.68 -5.60
C ARG A 36 -1.72 5.23 -4.74
N LEU A 37 -1.57 6.56 -4.69
CA LEU A 37 -0.52 7.22 -3.92
C LEU A 37 -0.69 7.01 -2.41
N TRP A 38 -1.92 7.09 -1.91
CA TRP A 38 -2.24 6.87 -0.51
C TRP A 38 -1.95 5.43 -0.09
N SER A 39 -2.31 4.45 -0.92
CA SER A 39 -2.00 3.03 -0.68
C SER A 39 -0.49 2.80 -0.55
N LEU A 40 0.33 3.41 -1.43
CA LEU A 40 1.79 3.33 -1.36
C LEU A 40 2.35 3.93 -0.06
N LYS A 41 1.86 5.11 0.32
CA LYS A 41 2.25 5.79 1.57
C LYS A 41 1.90 4.97 2.81
N GLU A 42 0.71 4.39 2.84
CA GLU A 42 0.28 3.48 3.90
C GLU A 42 1.13 2.20 3.95
N ALA A 43 1.45 1.61 2.79
CA ALA A 43 2.33 0.44 2.73
C ALA A 43 3.74 0.76 3.25
N TYR A 44 4.29 1.93 2.92
CA TYR A 44 5.54 2.42 3.49
C TYR A 44 5.48 2.59 5.02
N SER A 45 4.44 3.26 5.53
CA SER A 45 4.27 3.44 6.98
C SER A 45 4.17 2.10 7.72
N LYS A 46 3.39 1.16 7.17
CA LYS A 46 3.20 -0.18 7.73
C LYS A 46 4.47 -1.01 7.71
N ALA A 47 5.24 -0.94 6.63
CA ALA A 47 6.52 -1.64 6.53
C ALA A 47 7.53 -1.17 7.60
N LEU A 48 7.48 0.11 7.98
CA LEU A 48 8.32 0.65 9.07
C LEU A 48 7.74 0.46 10.47
N GLY A 49 6.45 0.17 10.61
CA GLY A 49 5.77 0.11 11.91
C GLY A 49 5.52 1.49 12.56
N LEU A 50 5.63 2.59 11.81
CA LEU A 50 5.52 3.96 12.35
C LEU A 50 4.08 4.45 12.53
N GLY A 51 3.11 3.82 11.86
CA GLY A 51 1.70 4.25 11.89
C GLY A 51 1.53 5.72 11.51
N LEU A 52 0.81 6.47 12.34
CA LEU A 52 0.54 7.90 12.11
C LEU A 52 1.77 8.80 12.26
N ALA A 53 2.86 8.30 12.86
CA ALA A 53 4.11 9.05 13.00
C ALA A 53 4.99 9.01 11.74
N ALA A 54 4.61 8.22 10.73
CA ALA A 54 5.35 8.13 9.48
C ALA A 54 5.40 9.50 8.77
N PRO A 55 6.58 9.96 8.31
CA PRO A 55 6.72 11.26 7.66
C PRO A 55 6.24 11.19 6.20
N LEU A 56 4.96 10.96 5.98
CA LEU A 56 4.37 10.70 4.65
C LEU A 56 4.62 11.82 3.64
N GLY A 57 4.64 13.08 4.08
CA GLY A 57 4.96 14.24 3.24
C GLY A 57 6.43 14.33 2.79
N LYS A 58 7.31 13.45 3.30
CA LYS A 58 8.72 13.34 2.88
C LYS A 58 9.00 12.12 1.99
N ALA A 59 8.06 11.19 1.91
CA ALA A 59 8.13 10.02 1.04
C ALA A 59 7.49 10.33 -0.31
N SER A 60 8.30 10.49 -1.34
CA SER A 60 7.84 10.78 -2.70
C SER A 60 7.73 9.48 -3.49
N PHE A 61 6.54 9.18 -3.99
CA PHE A 61 6.34 8.03 -4.88
C PHE A 61 6.28 8.45 -6.35
N SER A 62 6.82 7.60 -7.21
CA SER A 62 6.65 7.67 -8.67
C SER A 62 6.13 6.34 -9.17
N ILE A 63 4.94 6.37 -9.79
CA ILE A 63 4.29 5.17 -10.33
C ILE A 63 4.74 5.00 -11.78
N SER A 64 5.24 3.82 -12.12
CA SER A 64 5.62 3.48 -13.49
C SER A 64 4.39 3.53 -14.41
N PRO A 65 4.44 4.20 -15.58
CA PRO A 65 3.32 4.20 -16.53
C PRO A 65 3.03 2.82 -17.10
N ASP A 66 4.09 2.04 -17.35
CA ASP A 66 4.02 0.77 -18.09
C ASP A 66 3.96 -0.47 -17.17
N SER A 67 3.96 -0.28 -15.86
CA SER A 67 3.94 -1.38 -14.89
C SER A 67 3.15 -1.03 -13.64
N SER A 68 2.77 -2.03 -12.87
CA SER A 68 2.14 -1.80 -11.55
C SER A 68 3.18 -1.62 -10.44
N CYS A 69 4.38 -1.13 -10.77
CA CYS A 69 5.45 -0.87 -9.82
C CYS A 69 5.56 0.63 -9.48
N ALA A 70 6.09 0.93 -8.31
CA ALA A 70 6.42 2.29 -7.91
C ALA A 70 7.80 2.37 -7.26
N SER A 71 8.49 3.49 -7.44
CA SER A 71 9.73 3.81 -6.73
C SER A 71 9.48 4.81 -5.60
N LEU A 72 10.32 4.72 -4.58
CA LEU A 72 10.31 5.61 -3.42
C LEU A 72 11.55 6.49 -3.45
N CYS A 73 11.35 7.79 -3.29
CA CYS A 73 12.40 8.76 -3.06
C CYS A 73 12.22 9.41 -1.68
N LEU A 74 13.29 9.39 -0.87
CA LEU A 74 13.34 10.02 0.45
C LEU A 74 14.41 11.11 0.42
N SER A 75 14.00 12.35 0.69
CA SER A 75 14.93 13.51 0.71
C SER A 75 15.79 13.65 -0.56
N GLY A 76 15.23 13.31 -1.72
CA GLY A 76 15.92 13.41 -3.02
C GLY A 76 16.78 12.19 -3.39
N ALA A 77 16.88 11.18 -2.52
CA ALA A 77 17.56 9.92 -2.80
C ALA A 77 16.54 8.80 -3.09
N GLU A 78 16.69 8.16 -4.26
CA GLU A 78 15.92 6.96 -4.60
C GLU A 78 16.31 5.79 -3.71
N ARG A 79 15.32 4.98 -3.34
CA ARG A 79 15.47 3.85 -2.43
C ARG A 79 15.38 2.54 -3.20
N GLU A 80 16.52 2.10 -3.72
CA GLU A 80 16.67 0.83 -4.45
C GLU A 80 16.57 -0.40 -3.55
N ASP A 81 16.69 -0.21 -2.22
CA ASP A 81 16.50 -1.25 -1.21
C ASP A 81 15.03 -1.52 -0.89
N TRP A 82 14.11 -0.81 -1.55
CA TRP A 82 12.66 -0.97 -1.42
C TRP A 82 12.02 -1.41 -2.74
N ALA A 83 10.92 -2.14 -2.65
CA ALA A 83 10.07 -2.45 -3.79
C ALA A 83 8.61 -2.23 -3.45
N PHE A 84 7.86 -1.65 -4.39
CA PHE A 84 6.43 -1.42 -4.25
C PHE A 84 5.67 -1.95 -5.45
N ARG A 85 4.60 -2.71 -5.18
CA ARG A 85 3.66 -3.20 -6.19
C ARG A 85 2.24 -2.74 -5.87
N LEU A 86 1.59 -2.19 -6.88
CA LEU A 86 0.20 -1.79 -6.86
C LEU A 86 -0.67 -2.90 -7.45
N HIS A 87 -1.85 -3.07 -6.86
CA HIS A 87 -2.81 -4.08 -7.26
C HIS A 87 -4.17 -3.41 -7.35
N LYS A 88 -4.76 -3.42 -8.55
CA LYS A 88 -6.13 -2.94 -8.74
C LYS A 88 -7.09 -4.04 -8.32
N LEU A 89 -7.94 -3.73 -7.34
CA LEU A 89 -8.94 -4.64 -6.82
C LEU A 89 -10.31 -4.36 -7.48
N PRO A 90 -11.29 -5.27 -7.32
CA PRO A 90 -12.65 -5.02 -7.76
C PRO A 90 -13.24 -3.72 -7.17
N GLN A 91 -14.26 -3.19 -7.84
CA GLN A 91 -15.01 -2.00 -7.40
C GLN A 91 -14.14 -0.73 -7.26
N GLY A 92 -13.03 -0.67 -7.99
CA GLY A 92 -12.20 0.54 -8.07
C GLY A 92 -11.20 0.70 -6.92
N HIS A 93 -11.08 -0.27 -6.02
CA HIS A 93 -10.13 -0.21 -4.91
C HIS A 93 -8.69 -0.47 -5.36
N TRP A 94 -7.74 -0.02 -4.55
CA TRP A 94 -6.31 -0.25 -4.75
C TRP A 94 -5.69 -0.85 -3.48
N ALA A 95 -4.73 -1.75 -3.69
CA ALA A 95 -3.81 -2.22 -2.66
C ALA A 95 -2.37 -1.96 -3.09
N ALA A 96 -1.51 -1.70 -2.13
CA ALA A 96 -0.07 -1.62 -2.34
C ALA A 96 0.65 -2.58 -1.41
N VAL A 97 1.64 -3.29 -1.95
CA VAL A 97 2.55 -4.16 -1.20
C VAL A 97 3.91 -3.49 -1.20
N ALA A 98 4.51 -3.34 -0.01
CA ALA A 98 5.87 -2.86 0.15
C ALA A 98 6.76 -4.01 0.63
N ARG A 99 7.95 -4.14 0.03
CA ARG A 99 9.06 -4.94 0.55
C ARG A 99 10.16 -3.99 0.99
N ALA A 100 10.53 -4.08 2.26
CA ALA A 100 11.42 -3.15 2.94
C ALA A 100 12.44 -3.90 3.78
N PRO A 101 13.68 -3.40 3.94
CA PRO A 101 14.68 -4.09 4.74
C PRO A 101 14.22 -4.20 6.20
N PRO A 102 14.23 -5.40 6.81
CA PRO A 102 13.81 -5.57 8.21
C PRO A 102 14.59 -4.70 9.20
N ALA A 103 15.85 -4.37 8.87
CA ALA A 103 16.68 -3.47 9.66
C ALA A 103 16.12 -2.04 9.80
N GLN A 104 15.13 -1.65 8.98
CA GLN A 104 14.48 -0.33 9.04
C GLN A 104 13.19 -0.35 9.87
N ILE A 105 12.75 -1.51 10.35
CA ILE A 105 11.57 -1.62 11.21
C ILE A 105 11.81 -0.82 12.50
N VAL A 106 10.86 0.04 12.85
CA VAL A 106 10.85 0.80 14.09
C VAL A 106 9.96 0.04 15.07
N ASP A 107 10.58 -0.75 15.92
CA ASP A 107 9.90 -1.53 16.96
C ASP A 107 10.57 -1.29 18.31
N ALA A 108 10.02 -0.34 19.07
CA ALA A 108 10.60 0.13 20.33
C ALA A 108 10.76 -0.97 21.39
N HIS A 109 9.95 -2.03 21.32
CA HIS A 109 9.97 -3.13 22.28
C HIS A 109 10.55 -4.43 21.71
N GLY A 110 10.88 -4.46 20.41
CA GLY A 110 11.42 -5.63 19.71
C GLY A 110 10.45 -6.83 19.62
N VAL A 111 9.20 -6.66 20.06
CA VAL A 111 8.21 -7.75 20.12
C VAL A 111 7.78 -8.19 18.73
N PHE A 112 7.58 -7.24 17.81
CA PHE A 112 7.23 -7.53 16.44
C PHE A 112 8.42 -8.12 15.67
N SER A 113 9.60 -7.50 15.79
CA SER A 113 10.81 -7.98 15.12
C SER A 113 11.19 -9.41 15.56
N ALA A 114 10.93 -9.78 16.83
CA ALA A 114 11.13 -11.13 17.32
C ALA A 114 10.16 -12.18 16.72
N THR A 115 9.04 -11.76 16.11
CA THR A 115 8.13 -12.68 15.41
C THR A 115 8.61 -13.05 14.00
N LEU A 116 9.58 -12.30 13.47
CA LEU A 116 10.12 -12.55 12.13
C LEU A 116 11.03 -13.78 12.16
N THR A 117 10.76 -14.74 11.28
CA THR A 117 11.59 -15.95 11.14
C THR A 117 12.99 -15.64 10.64
N ARG A 118 13.14 -14.50 9.95
CA ARG A 118 14.41 -14.06 9.38
C ARG A 118 14.43 -12.55 9.18
N THR A 119 15.52 -11.92 9.60
CA THR A 119 15.75 -10.47 9.49
C THR A 119 17.02 -10.12 8.73
N ASP A 120 17.98 -11.04 8.66
CA ASP A 120 19.28 -10.83 8.04
C ASP A 120 19.32 -11.43 6.63
N PHE A 121 19.67 -10.58 5.67
CA PHE A 121 19.73 -10.88 4.24
C PHE A 121 21.05 -10.36 3.67
N GLU A 122 21.73 -11.20 2.89
CA GLU A 122 22.87 -10.73 2.10
C GLU A 122 22.38 -9.81 0.96
N PRO A 123 23.19 -8.86 0.48
CA PRO A 123 22.74 -7.88 -0.52
C PRO A 123 22.15 -8.50 -1.79
N GLU A 124 22.75 -9.58 -2.30
CA GLU A 124 22.25 -10.26 -3.50
C GLU A 124 20.92 -10.97 -3.26
N GLU A 125 20.78 -11.58 -2.08
CA GLU A 125 19.54 -12.23 -1.69
C GLU A 125 18.41 -11.22 -1.53
N TRP A 126 18.71 -10.05 -0.93
CA TRP A 126 17.73 -8.99 -0.81
C TRP A 126 17.23 -8.51 -2.17
N ARG A 127 18.10 -8.36 -3.18
CA ARG A 127 17.68 -8.07 -4.56
C ARG A 127 16.74 -9.14 -5.12
N GLY A 128 17.02 -10.41 -4.83
CA GLY A 128 16.12 -11.52 -5.13
C GLY A 128 14.75 -11.36 -4.46
N VAL A 129 14.73 -10.97 -3.17
CA VAL A 129 13.48 -10.69 -2.43
C VAL A 129 12.73 -9.51 -3.03
N LEU A 130 13.38 -8.44 -3.48
CA LEU A 130 12.71 -7.30 -4.08
C LEU A 130 11.99 -7.68 -5.39
N THR A 131 12.61 -8.57 -6.17
CA THR A 131 12.11 -8.98 -7.49
C THR A 131 11.24 -10.24 -7.49
N ALA A 132 11.20 -11.00 -6.40
CA ALA A 132 10.45 -12.25 -6.32
C ALA A 132 8.97 -12.07 -6.69
N PRO A 133 8.34 -13.05 -7.36
CA PRO A 133 6.94 -12.96 -7.74
C PRO A 133 6.02 -12.77 -6.53
N GLU A 134 4.88 -12.13 -6.74
CA GLU A 134 3.82 -11.99 -5.73
C GLU A 134 2.61 -12.83 -6.12
N PRO A 135 1.99 -13.55 -5.17
CA PRO A 135 0.71 -14.18 -5.44
C PRO A 135 -0.34 -13.10 -5.75
N ALA A 136 -1.29 -13.44 -6.62
CA ALA A 136 -2.41 -12.57 -6.91
C ALA A 136 -3.33 -12.44 -5.69
N PHE A 137 -3.97 -11.28 -5.54
CA PHE A 137 -5.04 -11.11 -4.56
C PHE A 137 -6.23 -12.00 -4.93
N ALA A 138 -6.76 -12.73 -3.95
CA ALA A 138 -8.01 -13.46 -4.07
C ALA A 138 -9.07 -12.79 -3.20
N LEU A 139 -10.24 -12.50 -3.77
CA LEU A 139 -11.38 -12.03 -3.00
C LEU A 139 -12.08 -13.24 -2.38
N VAL A 140 -12.08 -13.32 -1.06
CA VAL A 140 -12.82 -14.35 -0.31
C VAL A 140 -14.02 -13.67 0.33
N PRO A 141 -15.26 -13.95 -0.13
CA PRO A 141 -16.44 -13.36 0.47
C PRO A 141 -16.64 -13.90 1.88
N VAL A 142 -17.28 -13.11 2.74
CA VAL A 142 -17.48 -13.46 4.16
C VAL A 142 -18.22 -14.79 4.30
N CYS A 143 -19.21 -15.06 3.44
CA CYS A 143 -19.95 -16.32 3.43
C CYS A 143 -19.06 -17.57 3.27
N SER A 144 -17.94 -17.48 2.53
CA SER A 144 -17.00 -18.59 2.36
C SER A 144 -16.21 -18.92 3.63
N LEU A 145 -16.20 -18.02 4.62
CA LEU A 145 -15.56 -18.23 5.92
C LEU A 145 -16.52 -18.80 6.96
N LEU A 146 -17.82 -18.90 6.65
CA LEU A 146 -18.84 -19.34 7.58
C LEU A 146 -19.04 -20.86 7.52
N PRO A 147 -19.26 -21.53 8.66
CA PRO A 147 -19.79 -22.88 8.66
C PRO A 147 -21.12 -22.94 7.90
N THR A 148 -21.37 -24.01 7.14
CA THR A 148 -22.57 -24.16 6.30
C THR A 148 -23.87 -23.93 7.07
N GLN A 149 -23.95 -24.37 8.33
CA GLN A 149 -25.11 -24.19 9.20
C GLN A 149 -25.41 -22.72 9.60
N CYS A 150 -24.48 -21.80 9.34
CA CYS A 150 -24.63 -20.38 9.67
C CYS A 150 -25.05 -19.55 8.45
N LEU A 151 -25.09 -20.14 7.25
CA LEU A 151 -25.38 -19.42 6.00
C LEU A 151 -26.80 -18.83 6.00
N ASP A 152 -27.83 -19.61 6.37
CA ASP A 152 -29.22 -19.14 6.42
C ASP A 152 -29.38 -17.93 7.35
N ASN A 153 -28.75 -17.97 8.53
CA ASN A 153 -28.78 -16.87 9.48
C ASN A 153 -28.01 -15.64 8.97
N TYR A 154 -26.92 -15.84 8.24
CA TYR A 154 -26.14 -14.77 7.63
C TYR A 154 -26.92 -14.09 6.50
N GLU A 155 -27.56 -14.86 5.63
CA GLU A 155 -28.44 -14.34 4.58
C GLU A 155 -29.63 -13.58 5.17
N ALA A 156 -30.28 -14.15 6.20
CA ALA A 156 -31.38 -13.49 6.91
C ALA A 156 -30.98 -12.16 7.58
N ALA A 157 -29.70 -11.99 7.93
CA ALA A 157 -29.13 -10.74 8.46
C ALA A 157 -28.71 -9.74 7.37
N GLY A 158 -28.95 -10.05 6.09
CA GLY A 158 -28.59 -9.21 4.94
C GLY A 158 -27.21 -9.51 4.35
N GLY A 159 -26.58 -10.62 4.73
CA GLY A 159 -25.34 -11.08 4.16
C GLY A 159 -25.51 -11.63 2.74
N GLU A 160 -24.61 -11.27 1.83
CA GLU A 160 -24.64 -11.77 0.45
C GLU A 160 -23.93 -13.13 0.35
N ILE A 161 -24.63 -14.14 -0.16
CA ILE A 161 -24.09 -15.47 -0.51
C ILE A 161 -23.99 -15.51 -2.04
N TYR A 162 -22.75 -15.52 -2.56
CA TYR A 162 -22.47 -15.60 -4.00
C TYR A 162 -22.22 -17.03 -4.46
#